data_AF-A0A1V5QZC3-F1
#
_entry.id   AF-A0A1V5QZC3-F1
#
_cell.length_a   1.000
_cell.length_b   1.000
_cell.length_c   1.000
_cell.angle_alpha   90.00
_cell.angle_beta   90.00
_cell.angle_gamma   90.00
#
_symmetry.space_group_name_H-M   'P 1'
#
loop_
_entity.id
_entity.type
_entity.pdbx_description
1 polymer ?
#
loop_
_entity_poly.entity_id
_entity_poly.type
_entity_poly.pdbx_seq_one_letter_code
_entity_poly.pdbx_strand_id
1 'polypeptide(L)'
;MKLFYLITANYLKLALITSLISICLHATDLLITQPGMYKLGDNLIFNPSSTDNAINITVSNVVLDLGNKTVSQGNAVASVDGITINSGLSNIIVQNGFIKNFTGNGILINQSCTRININNLQIINCSNCGILLSGTVGNTITNTIITQCAILGCSNASAFGAINITQSNGLKIENIVIANTVGTTNISFITLATCVLCTFNNIYIKNNSSTGFMRCVNESAGTINKYSNILIANNTTANQFLGINIINSNADSFNNVRVLANSSSTQDLIGFNLNNCDNGIFRSCFVQNNSAILGFTGFNFFTTGNQNFAIDCMVTSNSVSGAAANSIGFNFDDGSREVLRKCQVLNNSSTNGTATGIFFQGTGGSGSIITNCLVSRNVGVNAASSFGVNRLAGTNNLFPQVVSFNNNTTAANQLSGVPAGSVQTPAAPASSNINTLSSPWSSLALGS
;
A
#
# COMPACT_ATOMS: atom_id res chain seq x y z
N MET A 1 -28.14 -75.68 -36.55
CA MET A 1 -29.57 -75.42 -36.83
C MET A 1 -30.08 -74.47 -35.75
N LYS A 2 -30.43 -73.23 -36.16
CA LYS A 2 -31.32 -72.21 -35.52
C LYS A 2 -31.25 -72.07 -33.98
N LEU A 3 -30.98 -70.90 -33.38
CA LEU A 3 -31.75 -69.67 -33.55
C LEU A 3 -31.03 -68.52 -32.78
N PHE A 4 -30.44 -67.56 -33.49
CA PHE A 4 -29.86 -66.33 -32.94
C PHE A 4 -30.33 -65.21 -33.87
N TYR A 5 -31.54 -64.68 -33.67
CA TYR A 5 -32.05 -63.48 -34.36
C TYR A 5 -33.44 -63.19 -33.79
N LEU A 6 -33.55 -62.26 -32.83
CA LEU A 6 -34.67 -61.29 -32.70
C LEU A 6 -34.64 -60.44 -31.40
N ILE A 7 -33.54 -59.80 -31.00
CA ILE A 7 -33.62 -58.69 -30.01
C ILE A 7 -32.59 -57.61 -30.34
N THR A 8 -32.73 -56.92 -31.48
CA THR A 8 -31.91 -55.73 -31.80
C THR A 8 -32.70 -54.53 -32.32
N ALA A 9 -34.03 -54.60 -32.40
CA ALA A 9 -34.83 -53.49 -32.94
C ALA A 9 -35.36 -52.47 -31.91
N ASN A 10 -35.32 -52.76 -30.60
CA ASN A 10 -35.87 -51.85 -29.57
C ASN A 10 -34.82 -51.11 -28.71
N TYR A 11 -33.54 -51.46 -28.80
CA TYR A 11 -32.48 -50.70 -28.11
C TYR A 11 -31.97 -49.50 -28.93
N LEU A 12 -32.17 -49.51 -30.25
CA LEU A 12 -31.76 -48.40 -31.11
C LEU A 12 -32.69 -47.17 -31.00
N LYS A 13 -33.94 -47.34 -30.57
CA LYS A 13 -34.85 -46.21 -30.31
C LYS A 13 -34.62 -45.54 -28.95
N LEU A 14 -34.08 -46.25 -27.95
CA LEU A 14 -33.80 -45.67 -26.64
C LEU A 14 -32.44 -44.96 -26.59
N ALA A 15 -31.44 -45.45 -27.34
CA ALA A 15 -30.14 -44.77 -27.49
C ALA A 15 -30.21 -43.50 -28.37
N LEU A 16 -31.22 -43.39 -29.25
CA LEU A 16 -31.41 -42.20 -30.08
C LEU A 16 -32.21 -41.09 -29.38
N ILE A 17 -33.03 -41.43 -28.37
CA ILE A 17 -33.81 -40.45 -27.58
C ILE A 17 -32.95 -39.84 -26.46
N THR A 18 -31.97 -40.56 -25.91
CA THR A 18 -30.98 -39.98 -24.98
C THR A 18 -29.90 -39.13 -25.68
N SER A 19 -29.82 -39.19 -27.02
CA SER A 19 -28.93 -38.35 -27.84
C SER A 19 -29.53 -36.99 -28.21
N LEU A 20 -30.82 -36.73 -27.94
CA LEU A 20 -31.52 -35.51 -28.38
C LEU A 20 -31.88 -34.56 -27.24
N ILE A 21 -31.60 -34.93 -25.99
CA ILE A 21 -31.64 -34.00 -24.87
C ILE A 21 -30.20 -33.82 -24.42
N SER A 22 -29.49 -32.92 -25.10
CA SER A 22 -28.31 -32.28 -24.52
C SER A 22 -28.81 -31.42 -23.37
N ILE A 23 -29.17 -32.06 -22.26
CA ILE A 23 -29.31 -31.38 -20.99
C ILE A 23 -27.89 -30.96 -20.68
N CYS A 24 -27.61 -29.68 -20.87
CA CYS A 24 -26.36 -29.09 -20.43
C CYS A 24 -26.37 -29.16 -18.90
N LEU A 25 -25.94 -30.30 -18.35
CA LEU A 25 -25.61 -30.45 -16.95
C LEU A 25 -24.38 -29.59 -16.74
N HIS A 26 -24.61 -28.34 -16.37
CA HIS A 26 -23.56 -27.46 -15.92
C HIS A 26 -23.11 -28.01 -14.58
N ALA A 27 -21.92 -28.63 -14.54
CA ALA A 27 -21.27 -28.90 -13.25
C ALA A 27 -21.24 -27.56 -12.51
N THR A 28 -21.93 -27.52 -11.37
CA THR A 28 -22.10 -26.28 -10.62
C THR A 28 -20.75 -25.74 -10.25
N ASP A 29 -19.84 -26.59 -9.76
CA ASP A 29 -18.47 -26.30 -9.32
C ASP A 29 -17.42 -27.10 -10.11
N LEU A 30 -16.25 -26.50 -10.38
CA LEU A 30 -15.11 -27.24 -10.92
C LEU A 30 -14.18 -27.68 -9.79
N LEU A 31 -14.29 -28.94 -9.39
CA LEU A 31 -13.45 -29.55 -8.36
C LEU A 31 -12.19 -30.21 -8.99
N ILE A 32 -11.01 -29.69 -8.67
CA ILE A 32 -9.71 -30.25 -9.10
C ILE A 32 -9.15 -31.14 -7.98
N THR A 33 -9.31 -32.45 -8.14
CA THR A 33 -8.90 -33.48 -7.15
C THR A 33 -7.66 -34.28 -7.54
N GLN A 34 -7.15 -34.12 -8.76
CA GLN A 34 -5.94 -34.80 -9.24
C GLN A 34 -4.82 -33.81 -9.59
N PRO A 35 -3.55 -34.14 -9.33
CA PRO A 35 -2.42 -33.34 -9.81
C PRO A 35 -2.42 -33.26 -11.34
N GLY A 36 -1.93 -32.16 -11.90
CA GLY A 36 -1.79 -32.03 -13.35
C GLY A 36 -1.91 -30.62 -13.89
N MET A 37 -1.95 -30.54 -15.23
CA MET A 37 -2.17 -29.30 -15.96
C MET A 37 -3.63 -29.24 -16.41
N TYR A 38 -4.31 -28.17 -16.03
CA TYR A 38 -5.69 -27.86 -16.35
C TYR A 38 -5.73 -26.58 -17.17
N LYS A 39 -6.50 -26.59 -18.26
CA LYS A 39 -6.71 -25.41 -19.11
C LYS A 39 -8.20 -25.21 -19.33
N LEU A 40 -8.67 -23.98 -19.19
CA LEU A 40 -10.06 -23.65 -19.55
C LEU A 40 -10.26 -23.75 -21.06
N GLY A 41 -11.27 -24.53 -21.48
CA GLY A 41 -11.68 -24.63 -22.88
C GLY A 41 -12.48 -23.43 -23.36
N ASP A 42 -13.27 -22.83 -22.46
CA ASP A 42 -14.06 -21.63 -22.73
C ASP A 42 -14.22 -20.76 -21.47
N ASN A 43 -14.92 -19.62 -21.59
CA ASN A 43 -15.30 -18.81 -20.45
C ASN A 43 -16.23 -19.60 -19.50
N LEU A 44 -16.01 -19.43 -18.20
CA LEU A 44 -16.82 -20.02 -17.14
C LEU A 44 -17.73 -18.96 -16.51
N ILE A 45 -19.04 -19.16 -16.62
CA ILE A 45 -20.06 -18.38 -15.89
C ILE A 45 -20.64 -19.29 -14.80
N PHE A 46 -20.22 -19.04 -13.56
CA PHE A 46 -20.62 -19.79 -12.39
C PHE A 46 -21.92 -19.22 -11.81
N ASN A 47 -22.95 -20.05 -11.67
CA ASN A 47 -24.27 -19.67 -11.14
C ASN A 47 -24.54 -20.40 -9.82
N PRO A 48 -23.92 -19.98 -8.71
CA PRO A 48 -24.03 -20.65 -7.43
C PRO A 48 -25.46 -20.63 -6.88
N SER A 49 -25.82 -21.66 -6.13
CA SER A 49 -27.05 -21.67 -5.31
C SER A 49 -26.78 -21.37 -3.82
N SER A 50 -25.53 -21.50 -3.39
CA SER A 50 -25.00 -21.25 -2.05
C SER A 50 -23.61 -20.58 -2.14
N THR A 51 -22.90 -20.44 -1.02
CA THR A 51 -21.54 -19.88 -0.95
C THR A 51 -20.47 -20.82 -1.52
N ASP A 52 -20.79 -21.55 -2.58
CA ASP A 52 -19.88 -22.49 -3.23
C ASP A 52 -18.84 -21.71 -4.05
N ASN A 53 -17.67 -22.31 -4.28
CA ASN A 53 -16.59 -21.68 -5.06
C ASN A 53 -16.69 -22.08 -6.53
N ALA A 54 -16.33 -21.18 -7.46
CA ALA A 54 -16.39 -21.53 -8.89
C ALA A 54 -15.36 -22.60 -9.29
N ILE A 55 -14.12 -22.47 -8.80
CA ILE A 55 -13.07 -23.49 -8.97
C ILE A 55 -12.46 -23.80 -7.60
N ASN A 56 -12.43 -25.07 -7.23
CA ASN A 56 -11.88 -25.53 -5.96
C ASN A 56 -10.72 -26.50 -6.19
N ILE A 57 -9.51 -26.12 -5.77
CA ILE A 57 -8.29 -26.92 -5.89
C ILE A 57 -8.03 -27.63 -4.56
N THR A 58 -8.11 -28.95 -4.55
CA THR A 58 -8.00 -29.76 -3.33
C THR A 58 -6.78 -30.67 -3.29
N VAL A 59 -5.84 -30.48 -4.22
CA VAL A 59 -4.64 -31.32 -4.37
C VAL A 59 -3.44 -30.48 -4.79
N SER A 60 -2.24 -30.93 -4.43
CA SER A 60 -0.97 -30.28 -4.78
C SER A 60 -0.54 -30.55 -6.23
N ASN A 61 0.44 -29.80 -6.71
CA ASN A 61 1.04 -29.93 -8.06
C ASN A 61 0.02 -29.70 -9.18
N VAL A 62 -0.70 -28.59 -9.09
CA VAL A 62 -1.71 -28.17 -10.07
C VAL A 62 -1.23 -26.94 -10.80
N VAL A 63 -1.33 -26.97 -12.13
CA VAL A 63 -1.22 -25.78 -12.98
C VAL A 63 -2.58 -25.52 -13.58
N LEU A 64 -3.23 -24.43 -13.16
CA LEU A 64 -4.49 -23.94 -13.73
C LEU A 64 -4.18 -22.75 -14.65
N ASP A 65 -4.25 -23.00 -15.96
CA ASP A 65 -4.11 -21.97 -16.98
C ASP A 65 -5.49 -21.54 -17.49
N LEU A 66 -5.86 -20.28 -17.27
CA LEU A 66 -7.16 -19.76 -17.71
C LEU A 66 -7.18 -19.47 -19.23
N GLY A 67 -6.06 -19.54 -19.95
CA GLY A 67 -6.02 -19.47 -21.41
C GLY A 67 -6.58 -18.18 -22.02
N ASN A 68 -6.41 -17.04 -21.35
CA ASN A 68 -7.06 -15.75 -21.63
C ASN A 68 -8.60 -15.78 -21.55
N LYS A 69 -9.18 -16.81 -20.92
CA LYS A 69 -10.62 -16.91 -20.67
C LYS A 69 -11.00 -16.20 -19.38
N THR A 70 -12.30 -16.01 -19.22
CA THR A 70 -12.91 -15.38 -18.05
C THR A 70 -13.57 -16.42 -17.16
N VAL A 71 -13.28 -16.37 -15.86
CA VAL A 71 -14.08 -16.98 -14.79
C VAL A 71 -14.90 -15.86 -14.16
N SER A 72 -16.23 -16.00 -14.09
CA SER A 72 -17.10 -14.98 -13.55
C SER A 72 -18.31 -15.57 -12.83
N GLN A 73 -18.84 -14.84 -11.86
CA GLN A 73 -20.13 -15.15 -11.25
C GLN A 73 -21.28 -14.56 -12.08
N GLY A 74 -22.31 -15.38 -12.34
CA GLY A 74 -23.49 -15.01 -13.14
C GLY A 74 -24.69 -14.49 -12.33
N ASN A 75 -24.65 -14.57 -11.00
CA ASN A 75 -25.72 -14.14 -10.11
C ASN A 75 -25.17 -13.39 -8.87
N ALA A 76 -26.05 -13.00 -7.94
CA ALA A 76 -25.71 -12.18 -6.78
C ALA A 76 -25.64 -12.94 -5.44
N VAL A 77 -25.39 -14.26 -5.46
CA VAL A 77 -25.20 -15.02 -4.20
C VAL A 77 -23.95 -14.48 -3.51
N ALA A 78 -24.09 -14.06 -2.24
CA ALA A 78 -23.02 -13.41 -1.49
C ALA A 78 -21.88 -14.36 -1.13
N SER A 79 -20.69 -13.80 -0.89
CA SER A 79 -19.51 -14.52 -0.37
C SER A 79 -19.07 -15.71 -1.23
N VAL A 80 -19.18 -15.58 -2.55
CA VAL A 80 -18.73 -16.58 -3.51
C VAL A 80 -17.32 -16.24 -3.97
N ASP A 81 -16.39 -17.16 -3.80
CA ASP A 81 -15.01 -17.00 -4.28
C ASP A 81 -14.84 -17.56 -5.70
N GLY A 82 -13.97 -16.91 -6.48
CA GLY A 82 -13.65 -17.35 -7.83
C GLY A 82 -12.81 -18.62 -7.86
N ILE A 83 -11.63 -18.58 -7.24
CA ILE A 83 -10.72 -19.71 -7.16
C ILE A 83 -10.30 -19.91 -5.71
N THR A 84 -10.53 -21.10 -5.17
CA THR A 84 -10.11 -21.47 -3.82
C THR A 84 -9.03 -22.53 -3.87
N ILE A 85 -7.90 -22.26 -3.20
CA ILE A 85 -6.82 -23.21 -2.94
C ILE A 85 -6.96 -23.66 -1.49
N ASN A 86 -7.28 -24.95 -1.29
CA ASN A 86 -7.48 -25.50 0.05
C ASN A 86 -6.20 -25.52 0.90
N SER A 87 -6.39 -25.65 2.21
CA SER A 87 -5.30 -25.60 3.19
C SER A 87 -4.26 -26.70 2.97
N GLY A 88 -2.99 -26.38 3.27
CA GLY A 88 -1.90 -27.36 3.27
C GLY A 88 -1.44 -27.84 1.89
N LEU A 89 -1.85 -27.15 0.81
CA LEU A 89 -1.46 -27.51 -0.54
C LEU A 89 -0.13 -26.86 -0.96
N SER A 90 0.51 -27.45 -1.96
CA SER A 90 1.77 -26.95 -2.50
C SER A 90 1.89 -27.04 -4.01
N ASN A 91 2.78 -26.23 -4.59
CA ASN A 91 3.07 -26.20 -6.02
C ASN A 91 1.81 -25.95 -6.86
N ILE A 92 1.08 -24.90 -6.52
CA ILE A 92 -0.10 -24.49 -7.27
C ILE A 92 0.26 -23.28 -8.11
N ILE A 93 -0.05 -23.33 -9.41
CA ILE A 93 0.10 -22.20 -10.32
C ILE A 93 -1.28 -21.85 -10.87
N VAL A 94 -1.68 -20.58 -10.77
CA VAL A 94 -2.89 -20.05 -11.41
C VAL A 94 -2.48 -18.90 -12.33
N GLN A 95 -2.79 -18.99 -13.63
CA GLN A 95 -2.25 -18.03 -14.59
C GLN A 95 -3.13 -17.70 -15.80
N ASN A 96 -2.77 -16.61 -16.50
CA ASN A 96 -3.21 -16.23 -17.84
C ASN A 96 -4.74 -16.09 -18.03
N GLY A 97 -5.39 -15.11 -17.43
CA GLY A 97 -6.80 -14.85 -17.71
C GLY A 97 -7.47 -13.82 -16.82
N PHE A 98 -8.80 -13.88 -16.77
CA PHE A 98 -9.63 -12.90 -16.08
C PHE A 98 -10.50 -13.58 -15.02
N ILE A 99 -10.59 -12.96 -13.84
CA ILE A 99 -11.50 -13.36 -12.76
C ILE A 99 -12.38 -12.15 -12.45
N LYS A 100 -13.71 -12.26 -12.60
CA LYS A 100 -14.59 -11.09 -12.57
C LYS A 100 -15.85 -11.26 -11.74
N ASN A 101 -16.29 -10.16 -11.12
CA ASN A 101 -17.62 -9.97 -10.54
C ASN A 101 -18.00 -10.98 -9.44
N PHE A 102 -17.02 -11.55 -8.74
CA PHE A 102 -17.29 -12.43 -7.60
C PHE A 102 -17.71 -11.61 -6.39
N THR A 103 -18.79 -12.01 -5.72
CA THR A 103 -19.28 -11.33 -4.51
C THR A 103 -18.38 -11.57 -3.29
N GLY A 104 -17.51 -12.59 -3.33
CA GLY A 104 -16.45 -12.82 -2.38
C GLY A 104 -15.10 -12.33 -2.91
N ASN A 105 -14.10 -13.20 -2.83
CA ASN A 105 -12.73 -12.97 -3.27
C ASN A 105 -12.54 -13.44 -4.71
N GLY A 106 -11.65 -12.78 -5.46
CA GLY A 106 -11.22 -13.32 -6.75
C GLY A 106 -10.47 -14.65 -6.57
N ILE A 107 -9.47 -14.66 -5.68
CA ILE A 107 -8.70 -15.84 -5.30
C ILE A 107 -8.57 -15.91 -3.78
N LEU A 108 -8.90 -17.07 -3.21
CA LEU A 108 -8.66 -17.41 -1.81
C LEU A 108 -7.56 -18.48 -1.71
N ILE A 109 -6.48 -18.17 -0.99
CA ILE A 109 -5.44 -19.11 -0.60
C ILE A 109 -5.59 -19.39 0.89
N ASN A 110 -6.00 -20.60 1.24
CA ASN A 110 -6.16 -20.98 2.63
C ASN A 110 -4.80 -21.24 3.32
N GLN A 111 -4.85 -21.37 4.64
CA GLN A 111 -3.69 -21.49 5.52
C GLN A 111 -2.76 -22.69 5.18
N SER A 112 -1.52 -22.63 5.68
CA SER A 112 -0.49 -23.67 5.50
C SER A 112 -0.11 -24.01 4.06
N CYS A 113 -0.53 -23.21 3.06
CA CYS A 113 -0.10 -23.39 1.69
C CYS A 113 1.37 -22.98 1.49
N THR A 114 2.05 -23.62 0.53
CA THR A 114 3.45 -23.27 0.19
C THR A 114 3.72 -23.32 -1.31
N ARG A 115 4.62 -22.47 -1.82
CA ARG A 115 4.98 -22.45 -3.25
C ARG A 115 3.76 -22.26 -4.16
N ILE A 116 2.96 -21.25 -3.84
CA ILE A 116 1.81 -20.84 -4.66
C ILE A 116 2.25 -19.73 -5.61
N ASN A 117 1.91 -19.83 -6.89
CA ASN A 117 2.24 -18.86 -7.91
C ASN A 117 0.97 -18.34 -8.59
N ILE A 118 0.71 -17.05 -8.48
CA ILE A 118 -0.40 -16.36 -9.13
C ILE A 118 0.18 -15.39 -10.16
N ASN A 119 -0.03 -15.65 -11.45
CA ASN A 119 0.71 -14.93 -12.49
C ASN A 119 -0.14 -14.48 -13.67
N ASN A 120 0.07 -13.25 -14.15
CA ASN A 120 -0.55 -12.74 -15.37
C ASN A 120 -2.09 -12.84 -15.36
N LEU A 121 -2.71 -12.31 -14.29
CA LEU A 121 -4.17 -12.29 -14.12
C LEU A 121 -4.71 -10.87 -14.08
N GLN A 122 -5.93 -10.70 -14.58
CA GLN A 122 -6.75 -9.51 -14.31
C GLN A 122 -7.91 -9.90 -13.40
N ILE A 123 -7.94 -9.37 -12.18
CA ILE A 123 -8.99 -9.60 -11.19
C ILE A 123 -9.82 -8.33 -11.09
N ILE A 124 -11.11 -8.43 -11.44
CA ILE A 124 -11.95 -7.26 -11.71
C ILE A 124 -13.23 -7.33 -10.88
N ASN A 125 -13.58 -6.23 -10.20
CA ASN A 125 -14.84 -6.04 -9.49
C ASN A 125 -15.21 -7.20 -8.54
N CYS A 126 -14.25 -7.77 -7.82
CA CYS A 126 -14.53 -8.71 -6.74
C CYS A 126 -14.84 -7.93 -5.45
N SER A 127 -15.99 -8.19 -4.84
CA SER A 127 -16.54 -7.32 -3.80
C SER A 127 -15.73 -7.33 -2.50
N ASN A 128 -15.17 -8.49 -2.13
CA ASN A 128 -14.41 -8.62 -0.89
C ASN A 128 -12.94 -8.20 -1.07
N CYS A 129 -12.18 -8.97 -1.86
CA CYS A 129 -10.83 -8.62 -2.29
C CYS A 129 -10.49 -9.25 -3.64
N GLY A 130 -9.40 -8.81 -4.26
CA GLY A 130 -8.85 -9.50 -5.42
C GLY A 130 -8.20 -10.82 -5.02
N ILE A 131 -7.27 -10.77 -4.07
CA ILE A 131 -6.52 -11.95 -3.57
C ILE A 131 -6.47 -11.94 -2.04
N LEU A 132 -6.89 -13.04 -1.41
CA LEU A 132 -6.80 -13.27 0.04
C LEU A 132 -5.83 -14.41 0.36
N LEU A 133 -4.84 -14.14 1.20
CA LEU A 133 -3.97 -15.13 1.84
C LEU A 133 -4.39 -15.28 3.30
N SER A 134 -5.18 -16.31 3.59
CA SER A 134 -5.80 -16.55 4.90
C SER A 134 -4.93 -17.40 5.84
N GLY A 135 -3.64 -17.05 5.98
CA GLY A 135 -2.75 -17.70 6.95
C GLY A 135 -3.12 -17.36 8.40
N THR A 136 -2.85 -18.27 9.33
CA THR A 136 -3.10 -18.06 10.78
C THR A 136 -1.84 -18.37 11.59
N VAL A 137 -1.83 -17.99 12.88
CA VAL A 137 -0.73 -18.33 13.80
C VAL A 137 -0.51 -19.84 13.77
N GLY A 138 0.73 -20.28 13.52
CA GLY A 138 1.09 -21.70 13.37
C GLY A 138 0.79 -22.32 12.01
N ASN A 139 -0.01 -21.67 11.17
CA ASN A 139 -0.41 -22.13 9.82
C ASN A 139 -0.06 -21.07 8.76
N THR A 140 1.18 -20.61 8.78
CA THR A 140 1.68 -19.55 7.88
C THR A 140 1.69 -20.01 6.42
N ILE A 141 1.27 -19.13 5.50
CA ILE A 141 1.45 -19.35 4.06
C ILE A 141 2.88 -18.96 3.67
N THR A 142 3.61 -19.82 2.98
CA THR A 142 5.04 -19.61 2.71
C THR A 142 5.39 -19.61 1.22
N ASN A 143 6.45 -18.89 0.84
CA ASN A 143 7.04 -18.93 -0.50
C ASN A 143 6.01 -18.71 -1.63
N THR A 144 5.08 -17.77 -1.43
CA THR A 144 4.07 -17.42 -2.43
C THR A 144 4.60 -16.32 -3.33
N ILE A 145 4.28 -16.39 -4.62
CA ILE A 145 4.68 -15.41 -5.64
C ILE A 145 3.40 -14.91 -6.33
N ILE A 146 3.21 -13.59 -6.35
CA ILE A 146 2.12 -12.93 -7.08
C ILE A 146 2.76 -11.95 -8.06
N THR A 147 2.64 -12.20 -9.36
CA THR A 147 3.35 -11.41 -10.38
C THR A 147 2.50 -11.03 -11.58
N GLN A 148 2.76 -9.85 -12.14
CA GLN A 148 2.15 -9.40 -13.41
C GLN A 148 0.62 -9.37 -13.36
N CYS A 149 0.03 -9.09 -12.19
CA CYS A 149 -1.42 -9.03 -12.03
C CYS A 149 -1.94 -7.60 -12.01
N ALA A 150 -3.16 -7.40 -12.51
CA ALA A 150 -3.92 -6.18 -12.35
C ALA A 150 -5.17 -6.47 -11.51
N ILE A 151 -5.39 -5.69 -10.45
CA ILE A 151 -6.55 -5.78 -9.57
C ILE A 151 -7.34 -4.48 -9.71
N LEU A 152 -8.49 -4.57 -10.37
CA LEU A 152 -9.23 -3.41 -10.85
C LEU A 152 -10.62 -3.38 -10.22
N GLY A 153 -11.02 -2.26 -9.62
CA GLY A 153 -12.37 -2.10 -9.09
C GLY A 153 -12.76 -3.07 -7.96
N CYS A 154 -11.81 -3.78 -7.37
CA CYS A 154 -12.09 -4.72 -6.26
C CYS A 154 -12.19 -3.97 -4.92
N SER A 155 -12.82 -4.62 -3.92
CA SER A 155 -12.93 -4.12 -2.54
C SER A 155 -13.79 -2.87 -2.36
N ASN A 156 -14.91 -2.78 -3.09
CA ASN A 156 -15.81 -1.63 -3.03
C ASN A 156 -16.72 -1.60 -1.78
N ALA A 157 -16.99 -2.76 -1.17
CA ALA A 157 -17.97 -2.92 -0.09
C ALA A 157 -17.42 -3.51 1.21
N SER A 158 -16.11 -3.81 1.28
CA SER A 158 -15.48 -4.43 2.45
C SER A 158 -14.31 -3.60 2.95
N ALA A 159 -13.92 -3.79 4.22
CA ALA A 159 -12.70 -3.21 4.76
C ALA A 159 -11.42 -3.93 4.27
N PHE A 160 -11.57 -5.02 3.51
CA PHE A 160 -10.45 -5.81 3.03
C PHE A 160 -9.85 -5.18 1.77
N GLY A 161 -8.53 -5.31 1.63
CA GLY A 161 -7.78 -4.75 0.52
C GLY A 161 -7.95 -5.43 -0.81
N ALA A 162 -7.38 -4.85 -1.88
CA ALA A 162 -7.21 -5.53 -3.15
C ALA A 162 -6.36 -6.81 -3.00
N ILE A 163 -5.32 -6.74 -2.17
CA ILE A 163 -4.54 -7.90 -1.69
C ILE A 163 -4.55 -7.87 -0.16
N ASN A 164 -5.07 -8.93 0.45
CA ASN A 164 -5.10 -9.07 1.90
C ASN A 164 -4.29 -10.28 2.34
N ILE A 165 -3.31 -10.06 3.22
CA ILE A 165 -2.40 -11.08 3.71
C ILE A 165 -2.50 -11.09 5.23
N THR A 166 -3.09 -12.14 5.78
CA THR A 166 -3.21 -12.29 7.23
C THR A 166 -1.86 -12.71 7.81
N GLN A 167 -1.34 -13.88 7.39
CA GLN A 167 0.00 -14.31 7.80
C GLN A 167 0.79 -14.97 6.68
N SER A 168 2.00 -14.47 6.42
CA SER A 168 2.87 -15.04 5.41
C SER A 168 4.36 -14.87 5.73
N ASN A 169 5.18 -15.78 5.20
CA ASN A 169 6.63 -15.71 5.26
C ASN A 169 7.22 -15.93 3.86
N GLY A 170 8.13 -15.05 3.43
CA GLY A 170 8.76 -15.13 2.13
C GLY A 170 7.79 -14.93 0.97
N LEU A 171 6.77 -14.08 1.15
CA LEU A 171 5.87 -13.66 0.08
C LEU A 171 6.59 -12.70 -0.87
N LYS A 172 6.36 -12.86 -2.16
CA LYS A 172 6.88 -11.98 -3.20
C LYS A 172 5.74 -11.44 -4.05
N ILE A 173 5.56 -10.12 -4.07
CA ILE A 173 4.56 -9.42 -4.88
C ILE A 173 5.28 -8.49 -5.85
N GLU A 174 5.17 -8.74 -7.16
CA GLU A 174 5.84 -7.89 -8.16
C GLU A 174 5.00 -7.52 -9.38
N ASN A 175 5.27 -6.33 -9.93
CA ASN A 175 4.67 -5.87 -11.18
C ASN A 175 3.13 -5.88 -11.09
N ILE A 176 2.61 -5.27 -10.02
CA ILE A 176 1.18 -5.24 -9.72
C ILE A 176 0.60 -3.86 -10.03
N VAL A 177 -0.59 -3.84 -10.60
CA VAL A 177 -1.41 -2.63 -10.75
C VAL A 177 -2.68 -2.78 -9.93
N ILE A 178 -2.94 -1.83 -9.03
CA ILE A 178 -4.20 -1.70 -8.27
C ILE A 178 -4.82 -0.36 -8.66
N ALA A 179 -5.98 -0.40 -9.31
CA ALA A 179 -6.56 0.82 -9.87
C ALA A 179 -8.09 0.81 -9.99
N ASN A 180 -8.65 2.01 -10.13
CA ASN A 180 -10.07 2.24 -10.43
C ASN A 180 -11.03 1.64 -9.39
N THR A 181 -10.58 1.44 -8.15
CA THR A 181 -11.48 1.11 -7.05
C THR A 181 -12.22 2.36 -6.61
N VAL A 182 -13.55 2.24 -6.56
CA VAL A 182 -14.46 3.22 -5.95
C VAL A 182 -15.09 2.54 -4.74
N GLY A 183 -14.60 2.82 -3.53
CA GLY A 183 -15.20 2.25 -2.33
C GLY A 183 -15.96 3.28 -1.50
N THR A 184 -16.97 2.78 -0.78
CA THR A 184 -17.85 3.60 0.05
C THR A 184 -17.49 3.57 1.53
N THR A 185 -16.47 2.79 1.90
CA THR A 185 -16.03 2.52 3.27
C THR A 185 -14.52 2.75 3.41
N ASN A 186 -13.97 2.41 4.57
CA ASN A 186 -12.51 2.34 4.73
C ASN A 186 -11.94 1.26 3.80
N ILE A 187 -10.84 1.56 3.11
CA ILE A 187 -10.16 0.66 2.16
C ILE A 187 -8.67 0.65 2.45
N SER A 188 -8.06 -0.54 2.43
CA SER A 188 -6.61 -0.73 2.57
C SER A 188 -6.06 -1.58 1.42
N PHE A 189 -5.55 -1.01 0.33
CA PHE A 189 -5.28 -1.76 -0.92
C PHE A 189 -4.37 -2.98 -0.77
N ILE A 190 -3.23 -2.82 -0.09
CA ILE A 190 -2.38 -3.94 0.31
C ILE A 190 -2.40 -3.97 1.84
N THR A 191 -2.91 -5.05 2.41
CA THR A 191 -2.98 -5.26 3.85
C THR A 191 -2.09 -6.42 4.26
N LEU A 192 -1.24 -6.20 5.25
CA LEU A 192 -0.35 -7.18 5.87
C LEU A 192 -0.62 -7.20 7.37
N ALA A 193 -1.04 -8.34 7.93
CA ALA A 193 -1.25 -8.44 9.37
C ALA A 193 0.01 -8.92 10.12
N THR A 194 0.56 -10.07 9.75
CA THR A 194 1.83 -10.59 10.29
C THR A 194 2.67 -11.16 9.14
N CYS A 195 3.56 -10.35 8.59
CA CYS A 195 4.37 -10.73 7.42
C CYS A 195 5.87 -10.63 7.72
N VAL A 196 6.63 -11.65 7.36
CA VAL A 196 8.07 -11.74 7.63
C VAL A 196 8.81 -12.02 6.34
N LEU A 197 9.94 -11.32 6.13
CA LEU A 197 10.82 -11.51 4.96
C LEU A 197 10.09 -11.40 3.61
N CYS A 198 9.05 -10.57 3.53
CA CYS A 198 8.27 -10.39 2.32
C CYS A 198 8.87 -9.30 1.42
N THR A 199 8.67 -9.40 0.10
CA THR A 199 9.17 -8.43 -0.88
C THR A 199 8.03 -7.92 -1.76
N PHE A 200 7.95 -6.60 -1.87
CA PHE A 200 6.96 -5.85 -2.65
C PHE A 200 7.72 -4.95 -3.63
N ASN A 201 7.62 -5.22 -4.93
CA ASN A 201 8.42 -4.53 -5.94
C ASN A 201 7.62 -4.13 -7.18
N ASN A 202 7.86 -2.94 -7.74
CA ASN A 202 7.15 -2.45 -8.94
C ASN A 202 5.62 -2.50 -8.78
N ILE A 203 5.09 -1.80 -7.77
CA ILE A 203 3.66 -1.78 -7.48
C ILE A 203 3.10 -0.39 -7.80
N TYR A 204 1.98 -0.35 -8.52
CA TYR A 204 1.27 0.88 -8.88
C TYR A 204 -0.12 0.89 -8.24
N ILE A 205 -0.37 1.82 -7.33
CA ILE A 205 -1.67 2.04 -6.69
C ILE A 205 -2.20 3.40 -7.14
N LYS A 206 -3.13 3.42 -8.09
CA LYS A 206 -3.52 4.68 -8.75
C LYS A 206 -4.97 4.82 -9.12
N ASN A 207 -5.42 6.08 -9.24
CA ASN A 207 -6.77 6.43 -9.70
C ASN A 207 -7.86 5.74 -8.88
N ASN A 208 -7.64 5.56 -7.58
CA ASN A 208 -8.67 5.03 -6.69
C ASN A 208 -9.38 6.18 -5.97
N SER A 209 -10.64 5.97 -5.63
CA SER A 209 -11.43 6.92 -4.85
C SER A 209 -12.13 6.21 -3.69
N SER A 210 -12.22 6.87 -2.54
CA SER A 210 -13.03 6.37 -1.42
C SER A 210 -13.78 7.49 -0.70
N THR A 211 -14.99 7.22 -0.24
CA THR A 211 -15.65 8.12 0.74
C THR A 211 -15.19 7.86 2.17
N GLY A 212 -14.58 6.70 2.46
CA GLY A 212 -14.00 6.35 3.76
C GLY A 212 -12.48 6.52 3.81
N PHE A 213 -11.85 6.03 4.88
CA PHE A 213 -10.41 6.15 5.09
C PHE A 213 -9.69 5.33 4.02
N MET A 214 -8.61 5.87 3.45
CA MET A 214 -7.84 5.17 2.42
C MET A 214 -6.42 4.90 2.91
N ARG A 215 -6.01 3.63 2.86
CA ARG A 215 -4.62 3.20 3.11
C ARG A 215 -4.11 2.49 1.86
N CYS A 216 -2.99 2.92 1.29
CA CYS A 216 -2.48 2.23 0.10
C CYS A 216 -1.69 0.98 0.46
N VAL A 217 -0.72 1.10 1.35
CA VAL A 217 -0.06 -0.04 1.99
C VAL A 217 -0.29 0.05 3.49
N ASN A 218 -0.81 -1.02 4.08
CA ASN A 218 -1.13 -1.10 5.49
C ASN A 218 -0.52 -2.36 6.11
N GLU A 219 0.51 -2.18 6.93
CA GLU A 219 1.14 -3.25 7.70
C GLU A 219 0.85 -3.05 9.19
N SER A 220 0.26 -4.05 9.87
CA SER A 220 -0.02 -3.97 11.31
C SER A 220 1.03 -4.64 12.20
N ALA A 221 1.83 -5.54 11.62
CA ALA A 221 3.03 -6.11 12.20
C ALA A 221 3.83 -6.81 11.09
N GLY A 222 5.13 -6.52 11.04
CA GLY A 222 6.02 -7.19 10.11
C GLY A 222 7.47 -7.08 10.52
N THR A 223 8.31 -7.84 9.83
CA THR A 223 9.73 -7.92 10.16
C THR A 223 10.55 -8.19 8.92
N ILE A 224 11.49 -7.29 8.62
CA ILE A 224 12.42 -7.38 7.49
C ILE A 224 11.67 -7.47 6.14
N ASN A 225 10.54 -6.78 6.03
CA ASN A 225 9.83 -6.62 4.77
C ASN A 225 10.53 -5.57 3.90
N LYS A 226 10.47 -5.78 2.58
CA LYS A 226 11.16 -4.95 1.59
C LYS A 226 10.15 -4.37 0.61
N TYR A 227 10.09 -3.05 0.55
CA TYR A 227 9.23 -2.27 -0.32
C TYR A 227 10.10 -1.51 -1.32
N SER A 228 9.91 -1.74 -2.61
CA SER A 228 10.75 -1.13 -3.65
C SER A 228 9.94 -0.70 -4.87
N ASN A 229 10.26 0.47 -5.42
CA ASN A 229 9.65 0.96 -6.67
C ASN A 229 8.11 0.98 -6.61
N ILE A 230 7.56 1.52 -5.52
CA ILE A 230 6.11 1.62 -5.33
C ILE A 230 5.67 3.04 -5.69
N LEU A 231 4.68 3.15 -6.58
CA LEU A 231 4.04 4.41 -6.95
C LEU A 231 2.59 4.43 -6.45
N ILE A 232 2.29 5.36 -5.56
CA ILE A 232 0.95 5.66 -5.06
C ILE A 232 0.55 7.03 -5.61
N ALA A 233 -0.34 7.07 -6.60
CA ALA A 233 -0.64 8.31 -7.31
C ALA A 233 -2.09 8.55 -7.72
N ASN A 234 -2.51 9.82 -7.72
CA ASN A 234 -3.84 10.25 -8.18
C ASN A 234 -4.98 9.53 -7.46
N ASN A 235 -4.79 9.17 -6.18
CA ASN A 235 -5.85 8.63 -5.36
C ASN A 235 -6.56 9.76 -4.62
N THR A 236 -7.86 9.61 -4.43
CA THR A 236 -8.70 10.61 -3.78
C THR A 236 -9.49 9.97 -2.66
N THR A 237 -9.65 10.66 -1.54
CA THR A 237 -10.58 10.22 -0.50
C THR A 237 -11.31 11.40 0.11
N ALA A 238 -12.55 11.19 0.55
CA ALA A 238 -13.21 12.16 1.38
C ALA A 238 -12.56 12.24 2.77
N ASN A 239 -12.15 11.12 3.35
CA ASN A 239 -11.61 11.03 4.70
C ASN A 239 -10.07 10.97 4.72
N GLN A 240 -9.46 10.47 5.80
CA GLN A 240 -8.01 10.43 5.95
C GLN A 240 -7.37 9.56 4.86
N PHE A 241 -6.28 10.07 4.28
CA PHE A 241 -5.43 9.34 3.35
C PHE A 241 -4.10 8.96 4.00
N LEU A 242 -3.73 7.68 3.94
CA LEU A 242 -2.41 7.18 4.33
C LEU A 242 -1.76 6.48 3.13
N GLY A 243 -0.65 7.01 2.62
CA GLY A 243 0.09 6.37 1.54
C GLY A 243 0.67 5.03 2.01
N ILE A 244 1.61 5.10 2.94
CA ILE A 244 2.22 3.96 3.61
C ILE A 244 1.90 4.05 5.10
N ASN A 245 1.23 3.05 5.66
CA ASN A 245 0.91 2.95 7.07
C ASN A 245 1.53 1.69 7.66
N ILE A 246 2.54 1.85 8.52
CA ILE A 246 3.27 0.76 9.15
C ILE A 246 3.11 0.89 10.66
N ILE A 247 2.73 -0.21 11.30
CA ILE A 247 2.49 -0.29 12.73
C ILE A 247 3.23 -1.50 13.29
N ASN A 248 3.90 -1.35 14.43
CA ASN A 248 4.57 -2.45 15.16
C ASN A 248 5.51 -3.28 14.27
N SER A 249 6.28 -2.62 13.41
CA SER A 249 7.19 -3.29 12.48
C SER A 249 8.66 -3.09 12.86
N ASN A 250 9.51 -4.04 12.48
CA ASN A 250 10.93 -4.00 12.77
C ASN A 250 11.79 -4.29 11.53
N ALA A 251 12.78 -3.44 11.28
CA ALA A 251 13.80 -3.61 10.26
C ALA A 251 13.26 -3.67 8.82
N ASP A 252 12.10 -3.07 8.58
CA ASP A 252 11.53 -2.91 7.25
C ASP A 252 12.32 -1.90 6.42
N SER A 253 12.34 -2.09 5.11
CA SER A 253 13.04 -1.20 4.19
C SER A 253 12.17 -0.72 3.04
N PHE A 254 12.25 0.57 2.74
CA PHE A 254 11.52 1.27 1.70
C PHE A 254 12.53 1.94 0.77
N ASN A 255 12.48 1.61 -0.52
CA ASN A 255 13.41 2.14 -1.51
C ASN A 255 12.64 2.65 -2.74
N ASN A 256 12.82 3.92 -3.11
CA ASN A 256 12.12 4.51 -4.27
C ASN A 256 10.60 4.35 -4.20
N VAL A 257 10.02 4.64 -3.02
CA VAL A 257 8.56 4.68 -2.81
C VAL A 257 8.09 6.13 -2.99
N ARG A 258 7.04 6.33 -3.79
CA ARG A 258 6.55 7.66 -4.17
C ARG A 258 5.06 7.79 -3.90
N VAL A 259 4.68 8.81 -3.13
CA VAL A 259 3.30 9.21 -2.84
C VAL A 259 3.03 10.56 -3.52
N LEU A 260 2.39 10.52 -4.69
CA LEU A 260 2.31 11.65 -5.63
C LEU A 260 0.86 12.06 -5.93
N ALA A 261 0.54 13.36 -5.85
CA ALA A 261 -0.72 13.89 -6.36
C ALA A 261 -1.99 13.20 -5.80
N ASN A 262 -1.96 12.79 -4.53
CA ASN A 262 -3.13 12.27 -3.84
C ASN A 262 -3.88 13.40 -3.13
N SER A 263 -5.17 13.21 -2.86
CA SER A 263 -5.99 14.21 -2.17
C SER A 263 -6.89 13.62 -1.07
N SER A 264 -7.05 14.38 0.02
CA SER A 264 -8.08 14.19 1.03
C SER A 264 -8.98 15.43 1.08
N SER A 265 -10.29 15.28 0.89
CA SER A 265 -11.21 16.44 0.81
C SER A 265 -11.86 16.84 2.13
N THR A 266 -11.67 16.11 3.23
CA THR A 266 -12.22 16.51 4.55
C THR A 266 -11.28 16.26 5.74
N GLN A 267 -10.16 15.56 5.55
CA GLN A 267 -9.29 15.10 6.64
C GLN A 267 -7.81 15.31 6.30
N ASP A 268 -6.94 14.66 7.07
CA ASP A 268 -5.50 14.67 6.87
C ASP A 268 -5.04 13.77 5.73
N LEU A 269 -3.88 14.12 5.16
CA LEU A 269 -3.12 13.27 4.27
C LEU A 269 -1.73 13.02 4.84
N ILE A 270 -1.39 11.74 5.03
CA ILE A 270 -0.07 11.33 5.52
C ILE A 270 0.61 10.48 4.45
N GLY A 271 1.83 10.87 4.05
CA GLY A 271 2.62 10.11 3.08
C GLY A 271 3.09 8.78 3.67
N PHE A 272 3.86 8.85 4.75
CA PHE A 272 4.36 7.72 5.53
C PHE A 272 3.95 7.89 6.99
N ASN A 273 3.15 6.97 7.52
CA ASN A 273 2.78 6.90 8.92
C ASN A 273 3.46 5.69 9.56
N LEU A 274 4.36 5.93 10.51
CA LEU A 274 5.22 4.94 11.14
C LEU A 274 4.92 4.94 12.64
N ASN A 275 4.13 3.98 13.11
CA ASN A 275 3.65 3.91 14.49
C ASN A 275 4.33 2.75 15.20
N ASN A 276 5.14 3.03 16.23
CA ASN A 276 5.90 2.01 16.96
C ASN A 276 6.74 1.12 16.01
N CYS A 277 7.46 1.76 15.09
CA CYS A 277 8.34 1.10 14.14
C CYS A 277 9.80 1.27 14.57
N ASP A 278 10.57 0.18 14.52
CA ASP A 278 11.98 0.19 14.89
C ASP A 278 12.87 -0.20 13.71
N ASN A 279 14.07 0.38 13.64
CA ASN A 279 15.11 0.02 12.66
C ASN A 279 14.68 0.14 11.19
N GLY A 280 13.62 0.90 10.89
CA GLY A 280 13.11 1.08 9.54
C GLY A 280 14.10 1.89 8.68
N ILE A 281 14.23 1.56 7.40
CA ILE A 281 15.11 2.31 6.49
C ILE A 281 14.35 2.78 5.24
N PHE A 282 14.29 4.10 5.06
CA PHE A 282 13.67 4.79 3.93
C PHE A 282 14.78 5.40 3.07
N ARG A 283 14.88 4.98 1.81
CA ARG A 283 15.86 5.49 0.84
C ARG A 283 15.15 6.02 -0.38
N SER A 284 15.51 7.24 -0.80
CA SER A 284 15.00 7.82 -2.04
C SER A 284 13.46 7.82 -2.11
N CYS A 285 12.79 8.07 -0.98
CA CYS A 285 11.33 8.09 -0.90
C CYS A 285 10.81 9.52 -1.05
N PHE A 286 9.69 9.68 -1.76
CA PHE A 286 9.16 10.99 -2.16
C PHE A 286 7.69 11.14 -1.77
N VAL A 287 7.34 12.28 -1.17
CA VAL A 287 5.95 12.69 -0.95
C VAL A 287 5.74 14.06 -1.59
N GLN A 288 4.98 14.11 -2.68
CA GLN A 288 4.93 15.30 -3.52
C GLN A 288 3.56 15.60 -4.13
N ASN A 289 3.26 16.90 -4.27
CA ASN A 289 2.06 17.42 -4.94
C ASN A 289 0.74 16.91 -4.32
N ASN A 290 0.75 16.48 -3.06
CA ASN A 290 -0.47 16.03 -2.39
C ASN A 290 -1.24 17.23 -1.82
N SER A 291 -2.55 17.07 -1.69
CA SER A 291 -3.44 18.09 -1.12
C SER A 291 -4.34 17.52 -0.03
N ALA A 292 -4.61 18.29 1.01
CA ALA A 292 -5.54 17.91 2.07
C ALA A 292 -6.32 19.11 2.60
N ILE A 293 -7.36 18.84 3.39
CA ILE A 293 -8.09 19.90 4.08
C ILE A 293 -7.54 20.13 5.48
N LEU A 294 -7.57 19.12 6.37
CA LEU A 294 -7.22 19.36 7.80
C LEU A 294 -5.73 19.37 8.09
N GLY A 295 -4.94 18.62 7.33
CA GLY A 295 -3.52 18.49 7.64
C GLY A 295 -2.77 17.66 6.60
N PHE A 296 -1.47 17.89 6.57
CA PHE A 296 -0.55 17.14 5.73
C PHE A 296 0.68 16.79 6.53
N THR A 297 1.11 15.54 6.45
CA THR A 297 2.40 15.10 7.00
C THR A 297 3.12 14.23 5.98
N GLY A 298 4.34 14.60 5.60
CA GLY A 298 5.14 13.79 4.67
C GLY A 298 5.54 12.45 5.31
N PHE A 299 6.32 12.52 6.38
CA PHE A 299 6.72 11.38 7.21
C PHE A 299 6.34 11.65 8.66
N ASN A 300 5.62 10.72 9.26
CA ASN A 300 5.21 10.77 10.65
C ASN A 300 5.88 9.62 11.41
N PHE A 301 6.92 9.94 12.18
CA PHE A 301 7.56 9.00 13.12
C PHE A 301 6.83 9.14 14.46
N PHE A 302 5.86 8.25 14.67
CA PHE A 302 4.88 8.32 15.74
C PHE A 302 5.13 7.23 16.78
N THR A 303 4.84 7.56 18.05
CA THR A 303 4.98 6.70 19.24
C THR A 303 6.40 6.14 19.38
N THR A 304 6.64 5.26 20.36
CA THR A 304 7.95 4.81 20.87
C THR A 304 8.88 4.08 19.89
N GLY A 305 8.67 4.22 18.58
CA GLY A 305 9.60 3.76 17.54
C GLY A 305 10.98 4.40 17.69
N ASN A 306 12.01 3.65 17.30
CA ASN A 306 13.38 4.07 17.42
C ASN A 306 14.23 3.69 16.21
N GLN A 307 15.29 4.47 16.00
CA GLN A 307 16.37 4.12 15.07
C GLN A 307 15.88 3.91 13.63
N ASN A 308 14.88 4.67 13.19
CA ASN A 308 14.51 4.73 11.78
C ASN A 308 15.41 5.72 11.03
N PHE A 309 15.70 5.39 9.78
CA PHE A 309 16.63 6.12 8.93
C PHE A 309 15.90 6.58 7.67
N ALA A 310 15.70 7.88 7.49
CA ALA A 310 15.35 8.44 6.19
C ALA A 310 16.59 9.03 5.52
N ILE A 311 16.91 8.52 4.34
CA ILE A 311 18.13 8.84 3.59
C ILE A 311 17.72 9.26 2.18
N ASP A 312 18.19 10.42 1.73
CA ASP A 312 17.90 10.95 0.39
C ASP A 312 16.38 11.06 0.11
N CYS A 313 15.57 11.32 1.15
CA CYS A 313 14.11 11.42 1.04
C CYS A 313 13.64 12.86 0.82
N MET A 314 12.49 13.05 0.17
CA MET A 314 11.98 14.38 -0.18
C MET A 314 10.49 14.53 0.15
N VAL A 315 10.13 15.67 0.73
CA VAL A 315 8.74 16.11 0.92
C VAL A 315 8.56 17.47 0.27
N THR A 316 7.85 17.55 -0.86
CA THR A 316 7.80 18.80 -1.64
C THR A 316 6.45 19.15 -2.24
N SER A 317 6.15 20.45 -2.29
CA SER A 317 5.01 20.99 -3.04
C SER A 317 3.66 20.42 -2.61
N ASN A 318 3.53 20.08 -1.32
CA ASN A 318 2.26 19.64 -0.75
C ASN A 318 1.49 20.85 -0.20
N SER A 319 0.16 20.75 -0.14
CA SER A 319 -0.68 21.87 0.26
C SER A 319 -1.83 21.44 1.17
N VAL A 320 -2.18 22.33 2.11
CA VAL A 320 -3.38 22.19 2.94
C VAL A 320 -4.18 23.49 2.95
N SER A 321 -5.50 23.39 3.06
CA SER A 321 -6.39 24.55 2.92
C SER A 321 -7.46 24.73 4.01
N GLY A 322 -7.64 23.78 4.92
CA GLY A 322 -8.61 23.88 6.01
C GLY A 322 -8.20 24.86 7.12
N ALA A 323 -9.18 25.31 7.91
CA ALA A 323 -8.94 26.20 9.03
C ALA A 323 -7.95 25.59 10.03
N ALA A 324 -6.92 26.35 10.43
CA ALA A 324 -5.84 25.90 11.31
C ALA A 324 -5.08 24.64 10.80
N ALA A 325 -5.14 24.34 9.50
CA ALA A 325 -4.50 23.17 8.94
C ALA A 325 -2.97 23.26 8.98
N ASN A 326 -2.31 22.18 9.36
CA ASN A 326 -0.85 22.14 9.46
C ASN A 326 -0.26 21.33 8.31
N SER A 327 0.79 21.88 7.68
CA SER A 327 1.57 21.17 6.67
C SER A 327 2.96 20.87 7.23
N ILE A 328 3.25 19.60 7.49
CA ILE A 328 4.50 19.14 8.12
C ILE A 328 5.28 18.27 7.14
N GLY A 329 6.58 18.51 6.98
CA GLY A 329 7.45 17.66 6.18
C GLY A 329 7.78 16.34 6.89
N PHE A 330 8.64 16.42 7.90
CA PHE A 330 8.97 15.32 8.80
C PHE A 330 8.49 15.66 10.22
N ASN A 331 7.65 14.80 10.79
CA ASN A 331 7.14 14.91 12.15
C ASN A 331 7.79 13.84 13.04
N PHE A 332 8.41 14.26 14.14
CA PHE A 332 8.95 13.41 15.19
C PHE A 332 8.06 13.57 16.43
N ASP A 333 7.15 12.62 16.62
CA ASP A 333 6.18 12.62 17.70
C ASP A 333 6.37 11.36 18.52
N ASP A 334 7.10 11.48 19.63
CA ASP A 334 7.57 10.38 20.48
C ASP A 334 8.65 9.44 19.91
N GLY A 335 8.91 9.43 18.59
CA GLY A 335 9.99 8.63 17.99
C GLY A 335 11.39 9.12 18.41
N SER A 336 12.32 8.23 18.76
CA SER A 336 13.64 8.61 19.32
C SER A 336 14.83 8.00 18.57
N ARG A 337 15.99 8.68 18.60
CA ARG A 337 17.21 8.25 17.88
C ARG A 337 17.01 8.08 16.38
N GLU A 338 16.15 8.92 15.82
CA GLU A 338 15.84 8.91 14.40
C GLU A 338 16.93 9.60 13.60
N VAL A 339 17.14 9.18 12.35
CA VAL A 339 18.18 9.74 11.48
C VAL A 339 17.58 10.26 10.19
N LEU A 340 17.71 11.56 9.95
CA LEU A 340 17.53 12.15 8.62
C LEU A 340 18.90 12.44 8.03
N ARG A 341 19.16 11.93 6.82
CA ARG A 341 20.40 12.19 6.10
C ARG A 341 20.11 12.57 4.66
N LYS A 342 20.58 13.74 4.23
CA LYS A 342 20.38 14.22 2.85
C LYS A 342 18.91 14.37 2.46
N CYS A 343 18.04 14.67 3.43
CA CYS A 343 16.62 14.85 3.19
C CYS A 343 16.29 16.28 2.76
N GLN A 344 15.20 16.45 2.01
CA GLN A 344 14.74 17.75 1.53
C GLN A 344 13.27 17.99 1.88
N VAL A 345 12.95 19.20 2.35
CA VAL A 345 11.57 19.64 2.60
C VAL A 345 11.35 21.00 1.96
N LEU A 346 10.57 21.04 0.87
CA LEU A 346 10.53 22.19 -0.04
C LEU A 346 9.10 22.60 -0.39
N ASN A 347 8.80 23.90 -0.43
CA ASN A 347 7.55 24.43 -1.03
C ASN A 347 6.25 23.84 -0.46
N ASN A 348 6.23 23.38 0.79
CA ASN A 348 4.98 22.90 1.39
C ASN A 348 4.19 24.09 1.95
N SER A 349 2.86 24.07 1.83
CA SER A 349 2.04 25.24 2.11
C SER A 349 0.79 24.94 2.95
N SER A 350 0.40 25.92 3.78
CA SER A 350 -0.89 25.95 4.46
C SER A 350 -1.53 27.31 4.27
N THR A 351 -2.71 27.37 3.65
CA THR A 351 -3.38 28.66 3.40
C THR A 351 -4.06 29.25 4.63
N ASN A 352 -4.21 28.49 5.73
CA ASN A 352 -5.01 28.89 6.89
C ASN A 352 -4.40 28.46 8.24
N GLY A 353 -3.19 27.87 8.25
CA GLY A 353 -2.50 27.43 9.45
C GLY A 353 -0.99 27.54 9.31
N THR A 354 -0.27 26.51 9.76
CA THR A 354 1.20 26.51 9.81
C THR A 354 1.80 25.63 8.72
N ALA A 355 3.03 25.96 8.30
CA ALA A 355 3.85 25.06 7.51
C ALA A 355 5.20 24.86 8.21
N THR A 356 5.50 23.63 8.59
CA THR A 356 6.75 23.28 9.29
C THR A 356 7.54 22.26 8.49
N GLY A 357 8.82 22.51 8.24
CA GLY A 357 9.66 21.57 7.50
C GLY A 357 9.95 20.31 8.30
N ILE A 358 10.61 20.47 9.45
CA ILE A 358 10.93 19.40 10.41
C ILE A 358 10.38 19.79 11.78
N PHE A 359 9.56 18.93 12.37
CA PHE A 359 8.87 19.21 13.62
C PHE A 359 9.18 18.14 14.67
N PHE A 360 9.53 18.56 15.89
CA PHE A 360 9.69 17.68 17.04
C PHE A 360 8.65 18.05 18.11
N GLN A 361 7.82 17.08 18.46
CA GLN A 361 6.75 17.20 19.46
C GLN A 361 6.63 15.93 20.32
N GLY A 362 5.68 15.95 21.26
CA GLY A 362 5.46 14.85 22.19
C GLY A 362 6.44 14.85 23.38
N THR A 363 6.67 13.67 23.94
CA THR A 363 7.64 13.38 25.01
C THR A 363 8.95 12.78 24.47
N GLY A 364 8.92 12.16 23.29
CA GLY A 364 10.10 11.63 22.60
C GLY A 364 10.72 12.63 21.61
N GLY A 365 11.43 12.11 20.61
CA GLY A 365 12.26 12.95 19.73
C GLY A 365 13.66 13.20 20.27
N SER A 366 14.18 12.38 21.18
CA SER A 366 15.51 12.58 21.77
C SER A 366 16.60 11.77 21.06
N GLY A 367 17.83 12.31 21.00
CA GLY A 367 18.99 11.62 20.43
C GLY A 367 18.96 11.46 18.91
N SER A 368 18.10 12.19 18.21
CA SER A 368 17.97 12.13 16.75
C SER A 368 19.08 12.92 16.04
N ILE A 369 19.46 12.48 14.85
CA ILE A 369 20.53 13.07 14.03
C ILE A 369 19.95 13.55 12.70
N ILE A 370 19.97 14.86 12.48
CA ILE A 370 19.50 15.50 11.26
C ILE A 370 20.73 16.06 10.54
N THR A 371 21.16 15.41 9.45
CA THR A 371 22.40 15.76 8.77
C THR A 371 22.23 16.02 7.29
N ASN A 372 22.92 17.04 6.76
CA ASN A 372 22.93 17.37 5.33
C ASN A 372 21.53 17.62 4.76
N CYS A 373 20.62 18.16 5.56
CA CYS A 373 19.23 18.36 5.16
C CYS A 373 18.98 19.79 4.67
N LEU A 374 18.12 19.93 3.66
CA LEU A 374 17.69 21.21 3.12
C LEU A 374 16.21 21.43 3.41
N VAL A 375 15.88 22.54 4.06
CA VAL A 375 14.51 22.92 4.39
C VAL A 375 14.24 24.33 3.89
N SER A 376 13.33 24.50 2.93
CA SER A 376 13.04 25.84 2.44
C SER A 376 11.63 26.03 1.92
N ARG A 377 11.18 27.29 1.90
CA ARG A 377 9.93 27.71 1.27
C ARG A 377 8.71 26.97 1.83
N ASN A 378 8.73 26.58 3.10
CA ASN A 378 7.54 26.09 3.78
C ASN A 378 6.75 27.31 4.29
N VAL A 379 5.54 27.52 3.76
CA VAL A 379 4.78 28.77 3.94
C VAL A 379 3.38 28.50 4.52
N GLY A 380 3.14 29.00 5.73
CA GLY A 380 1.81 29.01 6.36
C GLY A 380 1.31 30.45 6.53
N VAL A 381 0.00 30.69 6.60
CA VAL A 381 -0.51 32.04 6.90
C VAL A 381 -0.20 32.48 8.34
N ASN A 382 -0.15 31.54 9.29
CA ASN A 382 0.32 31.86 10.63
C ASN A 382 1.86 31.94 10.63
N ALA A 383 2.35 33.14 10.30
CA ALA A 383 3.77 33.42 10.16
C ALA A 383 4.57 33.10 11.41
N ALA A 384 4.04 33.46 12.59
CA ALA A 384 4.72 33.25 13.87
C ALA A 384 4.93 31.77 14.22
N SER A 385 4.19 30.85 13.60
CA SER A 385 4.20 29.42 13.95
C SER A 385 4.63 28.49 12.82
N SER A 386 5.04 29.02 11.67
CA SER A 386 5.59 28.23 10.56
C SER A 386 7.10 28.25 10.60
N PHE A 387 7.76 27.09 10.56
CA PHE A 387 9.21 27.03 10.72
C PHE A 387 9.89 26.15 9.68
N GLY A 388 11.17 26.38 9.42
CA GLY A 388 11.98 25.35 8.78
C GLY A 388 12.16 24.16 9.72
N VAL A 389 12.75 24.37 10.88
CA VAL A 389 12.84 23.38 11.96
C VAL A 389 12.21 23.95 13.22
N ASN A 390 11.29 23.22 13.85
CA ASN A 390 10.69 23.59 15.13
C ASN A 390 10.83 22.45 16.14
N ARG A 391 11.54 22.71 17.24
CA ARG A 391 11.71 21.74 18.32
C ARG A 391 10.96 22.18 19.58
N LEU A 392 9.80 21.59 19.83
CA LEU A 392 9.04 21.79 21.07
C LEU A 392 9.38 20.76 22.15
N ALA A 393 9.88 19.60 21.74
CA ALA A 393 10.22 18.48 22.62
C ALA A 393 11.54 17.79 22.19
N GLY A 394 11.96 16.83 23.00
CA GLY A 394 13.18 16.05 22.77
C GLY A 394 14.46 16.77 23.22
N THR A 395 15.43 15.99 23.68
CA THR A 395 16.76 16.47 24.12
C THR A 395 17.87 15.77 23.32
N ASN A 396 19.07 16.35 23.32
CA ASN A 396 20.26 15.73 22.70
C ASN A 396 20.16 15.45 21.19
N ASN A 397 19.42 16.28 20.45
CA ASN A 397 19.34 16.19 18.98
C ASN A 397 20.52 16.92 18.32
N LEU A 398 21.04 16.34 17.23
CA LEU A 398 22.15 16.88 16.45
C LEU A 398 21.67 17.39 15.09
N PHE A 399 22.09 18.59 14.70
CA PHE A 399 21.72 19.23 13.43
C PHE A 399 22.94 19.62 12.57
N PRO A 400 23.89 18.71 12.28
CA PRO A 400 25.05 19.05 11.46
C PRO A 400 24.67 19.30 10.00
N GLN A 401 25.10 20.45 9.44
CA GLN A 401 24.90 20.77 8.02
C GLN A 401 23.40 20.80 7.63
N VAL A 402 22.55 21.33 8.50
CA VAL A 402 21.14 21.60 8.19
C VAL A 402 21.01 23.03 7.69
N VAL A 403 20.44 23.20 6.50
CA VAL A 403 20.22 24.50 5.87
C VAL A 403 18.73 24.81 5.86
N SER A 404 18.36 25.94 6.46
CA SER A 404 16.96 26.38 6.58
C SER A 404 16.79 27.84 6.13
N PHE A 405 15.99 28.09 5.08
CA PHE A 405 15.76 29.45 4.56
C PHE A 405 14.41 29.65 3.87
N ASN A 406 13.96 30.91 3.82
CA ASN A 406 12.67 31.31 3.23
C ASN A 406 11.48 30.51 3.76
N ASN A 407 11.55 30.02 4.99
CA ASN A 407 10.40 29.44 5.67
C ASN A 407 9.64 30.61 6.32
N ASN A 408 8.46 30.91 5.75
CA ASN A 408 7.65 32.08 6.05
C ASN A 408 8.33 33.46 5.89
N THR A 409 7.74 34.53 6.44
CA THR A 409 8.10 35.93 6.22
C THR A 409 9.15 36.49 7.17
N THR A 410 9.38 35.87 8.33
CA THR A 410 10.24 36.40 9.39
C THR A 410 11.54 35.60 9.55
N ALA A 411 12.63 36.31 9.81
CA ALA A 411 13.96 35.72 10.06
C ALA A 411 13.97 34.67 11.20
N ALA A 412 13.13 34.87 12.23
CA ALA A 412 13.00 33.97 13.37
C ALA A 412 12.45 32.58 13.01
N ASN A 413 11.89 32.41 11.81
CA ASN A 413 11.12 31.24 11.42
C ASN A 413 11.94 30.17 10.68
N GLN A 414 13.26 30.22 10.78
CA GLN A 414 14.12 29.21 10.15
C GLN A 414 14.41 28.03 11.07
N LEU A 415 14.84 28.30 12.31
CA LEU A 415 15.15 27.29 13.32
C LEU A 415 14.61 27.76 14.69
N SER A 416 13.78 26.95 15.33
CA SER A 416 13.25 27.19 16.67
C SER A 416 13.59 26.04 17.61
N GLY A 417 13.88 26.38 18.87
CA GLY A 417 14.13 25.42 19.94
C GLY A 417 15.52 24.80 19.93
N VAL A 418 16.46 25.20 19.07
CA VAL A 418 17.85 24.68 19.08
C VAL A 418 18.73 25.42 20.11
N PRO A 419 19.73 24.78 20.76
CA PRO A 419 20.56 25.43 21.77
C PRO A 419 21.29 26.68 21.26
N ALA A 420 21.38 27.72 22.09
CA ALA A 420 22.12 28.93 21.77
C ALA A 420 23.60 28.61 21.42
N GLY A 421 24.15 29.28 20.41
CA GLY A 421 25.50 29.02 19.89
C GLY A 421 25.60 27.82 18.95
N SER A 422 24.55 26.99 18.80
CA SER A 422 24.48 25.93 17.78
C SER A 422 24.03 26.44 16.41
N VAL A 423 23.60 27.70 16.34
CA VAL A 423 23.19 28.38 15.13
C VAL A 423 24.23 29.43 14.81
N GLN A 424 24.85 29.32 13.64
CA GLN A 424 25.61 30.44 13.09
C GLN A 424 24.60 31.34 12.35
N THR A 425 24.13 32.38 13.02
CA THR A 425 23.26 33.41 12.42
C THR A 425 24.17 34.39 11.67
N PRO A 426 24.12 34.50 10.32
CA PRO A 426 24.88 35.52 9.60
C PRO A 426 24.28 36.91 9.84
N ALA A 427 25.09 37.95 9.60
CA ALA A 427 24.62 39.32 9.53
C ALA A 427 23.58 39.52 8.41
N ALA A 428 22.69 40.49 8.58
CA ALA A 428 21.48 40.69 7.78
C ALA A 428 21.64 40.69 6.24
N PRO A 429 20.85 39.88 5.51
CA PRO A 429 20.71 39.99 4.07
C PRO A 429 20.15 41.32 3.58
N ALA A 430 21.04 42.09 2.96
CA ALA A 430 20.65 42.96 1.86
C ALA A 430 20.03 42.10 0.76
N SER A 431 18.91 42.54 0.20
CA SER A 431 18.06 42.06 -0.91
C SER A 431 18.70 41.24 -2.06
N SER A 432 19.53 40.23 -1.79
CA SER A 432 20.43 39.62 -2.76
C SER A 432 20.41 38.10 -2.64
N ASN A 433 20.28 37.45 -3.80
CA ASN A 433 20.39 36.01 -4.04
C ASN A 433 21.44 35.28 -3.17
N ILE A 434 21.17 34.00 -2.90
CA ILE A 434 22.04 32.95 -2.31
C ILE A 434 23.44 32.80 -2.96
N ASN A 435 23.74 33.56 -4.02
CA ASN A 435 24.93 33.43 -4.87
C ASN A 435 26.25 33.86 -4.20
N THR A 436 26.26 34.30 -2.93
CA THR A 436 27.48 34.80 -2.24
C THR A 436 27.92 33.99 -1.02
N LEU A 437 27.42 32.76 -0.83
CA LEU A 437 27.89 31.89 0.26
C LEU A 437 29.33 31.41 0.00
N SER A 438 30.31 32.04 0.66
CA SER A 438 31.75 31.70 0.58
C SER A 438 32.17 30.52 1.46
N SER A 439 31.28 29.98 2.28
CA SER A 439 31.50 28.76 3.07
C SER A 439 30.24 27.88 3.03
N PRO A 440 30.30 26.64 2.50
CA PRO A 440 29.06 25.91 2.20
C PRO A 440 28.43 25.13 3.37
N TRP A 441 28.94 25.20 4.61
CA TRP A 441 28.67 24.11 5.59
C TRP A 441 28.56 24.48 7.08
N SER A 442 28.01 25.63 7.45
CA SER A 442 27.50 25.84 8.82
C SER A 442 25.98 25.70 8.88
N SER A 443 25.44 25.28 10.03
CA SER A 443 24.00 25.20 10.28
C SER A 443 23.40 26.61 10.20
N LEU A 444 22.99 27.00 9.00
CA LEU A 444 22.61 28.35 8.62
C LEU A 444 21.10 28.51 8.80
N ALA A 445 20.70 29.28 9.81
CA ALA A 445 19.42 29.97 9.81
C ALA A 445 19.61 31.28 9.01
N LEU A 446 19.12 31.33 7.77
CA LEU A 446 19.13 32.57 7.00
C LEU A 446 18.00 33.47 7.49
N GLY A 447 18.36 34.39 8.37
CA GLY A 447 17.46 35.33 9.01
C GLY A 447 18.09 36.71 9.17
N SER A 448 18.32 37.38 8.06
CA SER A 448 17.65 38.63 7.68
C SER A 448 17.63 38.64 6.15
#